data_AF-A0A6G0VWU7-F1
#
_entry.id   AF-A0A6G0VWU7-F1
#
_cell.length_a   1.000
_cell.length_b   1.000
_cell.length_c   1.000
_cell.angle_alpha   90.00
_cell.angle_beta   90.00
_cell.angle_gamma   90.00
#
_symmetry.space_group_name_H-M   'P 1'
#
loop_
_entity.id
_entity.type
_entity.pdbx_description
1 polymer ?
#
loop_
_entity_poly.entity_id
_entity_poly.type
_entity_poly.pdbx_seq_one_letter_code
_entity_poly.pdbx_strand_id
1 'polypeptide(L)'
;MIILILKKFGNLDPAYYMTTPGFAFDCILKYTNVKLERLTDYNLLLYYESSIRGSICQSVKRYAKANIPGIKGLNYYPNKSISWITYLNCVNLYRKSMLTKLPFKDFEWVDDLDIDVTKIPDGSEVGYILEVDIDYPEYLHEKHNDF
;
A
#
# COMPACT_ATOMS: atom_id res chain seq x y z
N MET A 1 -6.93 -23.54 -22.92
CA MET A 1 -8.10 -22.66 -22.70
C MET A 1 -8.52 -22.81 -21.24
N ILE A 2 -8.16 -21.86 -20.38
CA ILE A 2 -8.60 -21.86 -18.97
C ILE A 2 -10.03 -21.35 -18.96
N ILE A 3 -11.00 -22.22 -18.72
CA ILE A 3 -12.38 -21.81 -18.43
C ILE A 3 -12.40 -21.30 -17.00
N LEU A 4 -12.37 -19.98 -16.82
CA LEU A 4 -12.63 -19.35 -15.53
C LEU A 4 -14.14 -19.46 -15.27
N ILE A 5 -14.55 -20.38 -14.39
CA ILE A 5 -15.93 -20.41 -13.89
C ILE A 5 -16.08 -19.30 -12.85
N LEU A 6 -16.44 -18.10 -13.30
CA LEU A 6 -16.77 -16.99 -12.42
C LEU A 6 -18.21 -17.18 -11.92
N LYS A 7 -18.38 -17.40 -10.61
CA LYS A 7 -19.70 -17.48 -9.98
C LYS A 7 -20.40 -16.12 -10.06
N LYS A 8 -21.72 -16.13 -10.31
CA LYS A 8 -22.56 -14.94 -10.14
C LYS A 8 -22.46 -14.45 -8.69
N PHE A 9 -22.37 -13.13 -8.51
CA PHE A 9 -22.33 -12.51 -7.20
C PHE A 9 -23.58 -11.64 -7.01
N GLY A 10 -24.51 -12.12 -6.18
CA GLY A 10 -25.87 -11.57 -6.16
C GLY A 10 -26.49 -11.64 -7.57
N ASN A 11 -26.96 -10.49 -8.07
CA ASN A 11 -27.52 -10.36 -9.43
C ASN A 11 -26.50 -9.87 -10.48
N LEU A 12 -25.21 -9.86 -10.18
CA LEU A 12 -24.17 -9.48 -11.13
C LEU A 12 -23.61 -10.74 -11.80
N ASP A 13 -23.66 -10.77 -13.13
CA ASP A 13 -23.11 -11.85 -13.95
C ASP A 13 -21.79 -11.38 -14.59
N PRO A 14 -20.67 -12.04 -14.30
CA PRO A 14 -19.37 -11.71 -14.88
C PRO A 14 -19.36 -11.70 -16.42
N ALA A 15 -20.26 -12.46 -17.07
CA ALA A 15 -20.36 -12.49 -18.54
C ALA A 15 -20.84 -11.15 -19.14
N TYR A 16 -21.42 -10.25 -18.34
CA TYR A 16 -21.84 -8.91 -18.78
C TYR A 16 -20.75 -7.84 -18.62
N TYR A 17 -19.56 -8.19 -18.15
CA TYR A 17 -18.47 -7.24 -17.92
C TYR A 17 -17.34 -7.41 -18.93
N MET A 18 -16.84 -6.29 -19.45
CA MET A 18 -15.69 -6.29 -20.36
C MET A 18 -14.38 -6.68 -19.66
N THR A 19 -14.25 -6.38 -18.35
CA THR A 19 -13.04 -6.62 -17.58
C THR A 19 -13.35 -7.15 -16.19
N THR A 20 -12.47 -8.01 -15.67
CA THR A 20 -12.58 -8.54 -14.30
C THR A 20 -12.53 -7.45 -13.22
N PRO A 21 -11.69 -6.40 -13.31
CA PRO A 21 -11.71 -5.29 -12.36
C PRO A 21 -13.05 -4.54 -12.34
N GLY A 22 -13.68 -4.31 -13.50
CA GLY A 22 -14.99 -3.68 -13.56
C GLY A 22 -16.06 -4.50 -12.85
N PHE A 23 -16.08 -5.82 -13.08
CA PHE A 23 -16.97 -6.74 -12.36
C PHE A 23 -16.71 -6.71 -10.84
N ALA A 24 -15.44 -6.78 -10.43
CA ALA A 24 -15.07 -6.77 -9.02
C ALA A 24 -15.47 -5.46 -8.32
N PHE A 25 -15.29 -4.32 -9.00
CA PHE A 25 -15.66 -3.00 -8.48
C PHE A 25 -17.17 -2.91 -8.22
N ASP A 26 -18.00 -3.28 -9.20
CA ASP A 26 -19.47 -3.30 -9.03
C ASP A 26 -19.92 -4.28 -7.94
N CYS A 27 -19.27 -5.44 -7.82
CA CYS A 27 -19.54 -6.38 -6.73
C CYS A 27 -19.28 -5.74 -5.36
N ILE A 28 -18.19 -4.99 -5.21
CA ILE A 28 -17.85 -4.30 -3.97
C ILE A 28 -18.87 -3.21 -3.67
N LEU A 29 -19.21 -2.34 -4.64
CA LEU A 29 -20.21 -1.30 -4.46
C LEU A 29 -21.56 -1.87 -4.02
N LYS A 30 -21.99 -2.98 -4.63
CA LYS A 30 -23.23 -3.68 -4.29
C LYS A 30 -23.17 -4.34 -2.91
N TYR A 31 -22.02 -4.92 -2.55
CA TYR A 31 -21.86 -5.59 -1.26
C TYR A 31 -21.87 -4.59 -0.10
N THR A 32 -21.19 -3.46 -0.24
CA THR A 32 -21.03 -2.46 0.82
C THR A 32 -22.16 -1.43 0.83
N ASN A 33 -22.87 -1.26 -0.28
CA ASN A 33 -23.83 -0.15 -0.51
C ASN A 33 -23.21 1.24 -0.33
N VAL A 34 -21.87 1.35 -0.45
CA VAL A 34 -21.17 2.62 -0.32
C VAL A 34 -21.55 3.54 -1.49
N LYS A 35 -21.72 4.82 -1.21
CA LYS A 35 -21.88 5.86 -2.22
C LYS A 35 -20.58 6.66 -2.27
N LEU A 36 -19.82 6.44 -3.33
CA LEU A 36 -18.58 7.19 -3.57
C LEU A 36 -18.94 8.61 -4.03
N GLU A 37 -18.29 9.60 -3.46
CA GLU A 37 -18.35 10.96 -3.97
C GLU A 37 -17.62 11.07 -5.30
N ARG A 38 -18.19 11.82 -6.23
CA ARG A 38 -17.52 12.21 -7.46
C ARG A 38 -16.80 13.53 -7.24
N LEU A 39 -15.47 13.53 -7.38
CA LEU A 39 -14.68 14.76 -7.38
C LEU A 39 -15.14 15.69 -8.51
N THR A 40 -15.54 16.90 -8.14
CA THR A 40 -16.01 17.96 -9.05
C THR A 40 -14.98 19.06 -9.24
N ASP A 41 -14.16 19.31 -8.22
CA ASP A 41 -13.05 20.25 -8.30
C ASP A 41 -11.89 19.66 -9.12
N TYR A 42 -11.51 20.40 -10.16
CA TYR A 42 -10.41 20.04 -11.04
C TYR A 42 -9.05 20.03 -10.32
N ASN A 43 -8.81 20.99 -9.42
CA ASN A 43 -7.54 21.08 -8.70
C ASN A 43 -7.39 19.92 -7.72
N LEU A 44 -8.48 19.58 -7.02
CA LEU A 44 -8.53 18.43 -6.14
C LEU A 44 -8.26 17.11 -6.91
N LEU A 45 -8.88 16.94 -8.08
CA LEU A 45 -8.62 15.78 -8.95
C LEU A 45 -7.14 15.69 -9.35
N LEU A 46 -6.54 16.79 -9.83
CA LEU A 46 -5.13 16.82 -10.21
C LEU A 46 -4.21 16.52 -9.02
N TYR A 47 -4.52 17.06 -7.84
CA TYR A 47 -3.77 16.79 -6.63
C TYR A 47 -3.77 15.30 -6.29
N TYR A 48 -4.94 14.65 -6.31
CA TYR A 48 -5.07 13.21 -6.09
C TYR A 48 -4.29 12.39 -7.13
N GLU A 49 -4.47 12.69 -8.42
CA GLU A 49 -3.75 11.99 -9.49
C GLU A 49 -2.22 12.13 -9.34
N SER A 50 -1.76 13.34 -9.00
CA SER A 50 -0.33 13.61 -8.76
C SER A 50 0.20 12.98 -7.47
N SER A 51 -0.67 12.59 -6.55
CA SER A 51 -0.33 11.94 -5.27
C SER A 51 -0.30 10.42 -5.36
N ILE A 52 -0.87 9.82 -6.40
CA ILE A 52 -0.85 8.37 -6.58
C ILE A 52 0.59 7.90 -6.82
N ARG A 53 1.05 6.97 -5.99
CA ARG A 53 2.33 6.27 -6.13
C ARG A 53 2.08 4.78 -6.30
N GLY A 54 2.96 4.13 -7.05
CA GLY A 54 2.96 2.68 -7.21
C GLY A 54 3.57 1.97 -6.00
N SER A 55 3.89 0.69 -6.19
CA SER A 55 4.60 -0.10 -5.20
C SER A 55 5.97 0.52 -4.85
N ILE A 56 6.37 0.39 -3.57
CA ILE A 56 7.72 0.72 -3.14
C ILE A 56 8.67 -0.42 -3.55
N CYS A 57 9.75 -0.07 -4.25
CA CYS A 57 10.85 -0.98 -4.53
C CYS A 57 12.14 -0.35 -4.03
N GLN A 58 12.78 -0.99 -3.05
CA GLN A 58 14.00 -0.48 -2.41
C GLN A 58 15.04 -1.60 -2.32
N SER A 59 16.29 -1.27 -2.64
CA SER A 59 17.43 -2.20 -2.57
C SER A 59 18.54 -1.57 -1.74
N VAL A 60 18.40 -1.71 -0.42
CA VAL A 60 19.23 -1.04 0.60
C VAL A 60 20.64 -1.62 0.64
N LYS A 61 20.75 -2.95 0.51
CA LYS A 61 22.01 -3.69 0.58
C LYS A 61 22.30 -4.38 -0.74
N ARG A 62 23.35 -3.94 -1.44
CA ARG A 62 23.74 -4.49 -2.75
C ARG A 62 24.14 -5.97 -2.72
N TYR A 63 24.69 -6.43 -1.61
CA TYR A 63 25.15 -7.82 -1.45
C TYR A 63 24.91 -8.34 -0.03
N ALA A 64 24.21 -9.46 0.07
CA ALA A 64 24.07 -10.22 1.29
C ALA A 64 24.37 -11.70 1.00
N LYS A 65 25.09 -12.34 1.92
CA LYS A 65 25.38 -13.77 1.87
C LYS A 65 25.20 -14.36 3.27
N ALA A 66 24.42 -15.43 3.34
CA ALA A 66 24.25 -16.20 4.56
C ALA A 66 25.56 -16.93 4.93
N ASN A 67 25.82 -17.08 6.22
CA ASN A 67 26.94 -17.82 6.79
C ASN A 67 26.40 -18.77 7.85
N ILE A 68 26.01 -19.97 7.43
CA ILE A 68 25.30 -20.96 8.28
C ILE A 68 26.07 -22.28 8.21
N PRO A 69 26.48 -22.87 9.35
CA PRO A 69 27.18 -24.14 9.37
C PRO A 69 26.26 -25.28 8.91
N GLY A 70 26.81 -26.26 8.18
CA GLY A 70 26.12 -27.51 7.84
C GLY A 70 25.13 -27.45 6.68
N ILE A 71 24.99 -26.32 5.97
CA ILE A 71 24.13 -26.24 4.78
C ILE A 71 24.89 -26.69 3.53
N LYS A 72 24.41 -27.75 2.87
CA LYS A 72 25.00 -28.27 1.63
C LYS A 72 25.00 -27.19 0.55
N GLY A 73 26.17 -26.96 -0.06
CA GLY A 73 26.35 -25.97 -1.13
C GLY A 73 26.59 -24.54 -0.63
N LEU A 74 26.61 -24.30 0.69
CA LEU A 74 26.98 -23.02 1.28
C LEU A 74 28.34 -23.13 1.96
N ASN A 75 29.29 -22.28 1.58
CA ASN A 75 30.57 -22.19 2.30
C ASN A 75 30.35 -21.52 3.65
N TYR A 76 30.70 -22.22 4.73
CA TYR A 76 30.72 -21.68 6.08
C TYR A 76 32.12 -21.19 6.46
N TYR A 77 32.20 -20.01 7.07
CA TYR A 77 33.44 -19.41 7.55
C TYR A 77 33.35 -19.25 9.08
N PRO A 78 34.07 -20.09 9.87
CA PRO A 78 34.03 -20.04 11.34
C PRO A 78 34.47 -18.68 11.94
N ASN A 79 35.33 -17.96 11.23
CA ASN A 79 35.84 -16.65 11.65
C ASN A 79 34.87 -15.49 11.35
N LYS A 80 33.69 -15.78 10.79
CA LYS A 80 32.65 -14.78 10.52
C LYS A 80 31.41 -15.09 11.37
N SER A 81 30.68 -14.04 11.72
CA SER A 81 29.40 -14.18 12.42
C SER A 81 28.40 -15.02 11.61
N ILE A 82 27.54 -15.75 12.30
CA ILE A 82 26.42 -16.47 11.67
C ILE A 82 25.46 -15.44 11.09
N SER A 83 25.02 -15.63 9.85
CA SER A 83 24.08 -14.73 9.17
C SER A 83 23.03 -15.50 8.38
N TRP A 84 21.79 -15.00 8.42
CA TRP A 84 20.64 -15.56 7.73
C TRP A 84 20.12 -14.59 6.67
N ILE A 85 19.47 -15.12 5.63
CA ILE A 85 18.70 -14.34 4.67
C ILE A 85 17.27 -14.84 4.77
N THR A 86 16.34 -13.92 5.01
CA THR A 86 14.92 -14.23 5.14
C THR A 86 14.16 -13.63 3.97
N TYR A 87 13.26 -14.42 3.40
CA TYR A 87 12.28 -13.95 2.42
C TYR A 87 10.92 -13.84 3.10
N LEU A 88 10.39 -12.62 3.20
CA LEU A 88 9.06 -12.35 3.76
C LEU A 88 8.14 -11.89 2.63
N ASN A 89 6.92 -12.42 2.61
CA ASN A 89 5.91 -12.02 1.65
C ASN A 89 4.57 -11.82 2.37
N CYS A 90 3.97 -10.66 2.19
CA CYS A 90 2.63 -10.38 2.70
C CYS A 90 1.59 -11.00 1.74
N VAL A 91 0.80 -11.95 2.24
CA VAL A 91 -0.28 -12.56 1.44
C VAL A 91 -1.38 -11.53 1.22
N ASN A 92 -1.60 -11.16 -0.04
CA ASN A 92 -2.66 -10.25 -0.48
C ASN A 92 -2.57 -8.85 0.19
N LEU A 93 -1.39 -8.23 0.08
CA LEU A 93 -1.07 -6.92 0.66
C LEU A 93 -2.15 -5.86 0.40
N TYR A 94 -2.56 -5.67 -0.85
CA TYR A 94 -3.58 -4.67 -1.19
C TYR A 94 -4.93 -4.94 -0.54
N ARG A 95 -5.38 -6.20 -0.48
CA ARG A 95 -6.61 -6.54 0.24
C ARG A 95 -6.47 -6.23 1.73
N LYS A 96 -5.31 -6.51 2.33
CA LYS A 96 -5.06 -6.18 3.74
C LYS A 96 -5.18 -4.68 3.98
N SER A 97 -4.64 -3.84 3.07
CA SER A 97 -4.83 -2.38 3.12
C SER A 97 -6.30 -1.98 2.90
N MET A 98 -7.03 -2.65 2.01
CA MET A 98 -8.45 -2.38 1.80
C MET A 98 -9.36 -2.77 2.98
N LEU A 99 -8.84 -3.41 4.03
CA LEU A 99 -9.58 -3.67 5.26
C LEU A 99 -9.51 -2.52 6.27
N THR A 100 -8.68 -1.51 6.02
CA THR A 100 -8.62 -0.30 6.86
C THR A 100 -9.63 0.74 6.39
N LYS A 101 -9.79 1.84 7.15
CA LYS A 101 -10.61 2.97 6.69
C LYS A 101 -9.99 3.55 5.41
N LEU A 102 -10.85 3.82 4.42
CA LEU A 102 -10.49 4.43 3.16
C LEU A 102 -11.37 5.66 2.94
N PRO A 103 -10.84 6.76 2.39
CA PRO A 103 -11.65 7.94 2.08
C PRO A 103 -12.60 7.63 0.92
N PHE A 104 -13.84 8.11 1.00
CA PHE A 104 -14.85 7.85 -0.03
C PHE A 104 -15.82 9.00 -0.27
N LYS A 105 -15.86 10.02 0.59
CA LYS A 105 -16.70 11.22 0.49
C LYS A 105 -16.21 12.34 1.42
N ASP A 106 -16.87 13.49 1.28
CA ASP A 106 -16.67 14.74 2.00
C ASP A 106 -15.26 15.30 1.78
N PHE A 107 -14.80 15.31 0.52
CA PHE A 107 -13.48 15.83 0.16
C PHE A 107 -13.47 17.36 0.07
N GLU A 108 -12.59 18.01 0.83
CA GLU A 108 -12.47 19.47 0.86
C GLU A 108 -11.01 19.92 1.04
N TRP A 109 -10.70 21.12 0.55
CA TRP A 109 -9.44 21.81 0.84
C TRP A 109 -9.50 22.45 2.23
N VAL A 110 -8.36 22.45 2.93
CA VAL A 110 -8.23 23.07 4.25
C VAL A 110 -6.99 23.95 4.25
N ASP A 111 -7.18 25.27 4.28
CA ASP A 111 -6.08 26.25 4.15
C ASP A 111 -5.37 26.55 5.49
N ASP A 112 -6.09 26.46 6.62
CA ASP A 112 -5.58 26.84 7.96
C ASP A 112 -5.62 25.65 8.94
N LEU A 113 -4.85 24.59 8.62
CA LEU A 113 -4.86 23.34 9.38
C LEU A 113 -3.78 23.32 10.49
N ASP A 114 -4.18 23.56 11.74
CA ASP A 114 -3.34 23.34 12.93
C ASP A 114 -3.61 21.94 13.52
N ILE A 115 -2.90 20.93 13.03
CA ILE A 115 -3.01 19.55 13.50
C ILE A 115 -1.68 18.99 13.96
N ASP A 116 -1.74 18.18 15.02
CA ASP A 116 -0.66 17.29 15.39
C ASP A 116 -0.94 15.90 14.82
N VAL A 117 -0.31 15.57 13.69
CA VAL A 117 -0.49 14.30 12.98
C VAL A 117 -0.22 13.08 13.85
N THR A 118 0.59 13.22 14.91
CA THR A 118 0.94 12.13 15.82
C THR A 118 -0.17 11.79 16.81
N LYS A 119 -1.17 12.68 16.95
CA LYS A 119 -2.30 12.52 17.86
C LYS A 119 -3.58 12.05 17.16
N ILE A 120 -3.55 11.86 15.84
CA ILE A 120 -4.71 11.38 15.07
C ILE A 120 -4.85 9.87 15.24
N PRO A 121 -5.99 9.36 15.76
CA PRO A 121 -6.20 7.93 15.89
C PRO A 121 -6.35 7.24 14.53
N ASP A 122 -5.80 6.03 14.36
CA ASP A 122 -5.97 5.20 13.14
C ASP A 122 -7.44 4.99 12.73
N GLY A 123 -8.35 5.00 13.71
CA GLY A 123 -9.78 4.82 13.54
C GLY A 123 -10.57 6.12 13.34
N SER A 124 -9.92 7.27 13.13
CA SER A 124 -10.59 8.57 12.95
C SER A 124 -11.65 8.51 11.84
N GLU A 125 -12.74 9.27 12.01
CA GLU A 125 -13.76 9.42 10.96
C GLU A 125 -13.28 10.32 9.83
N VAL A 126 -12.44 11.30 10.15
CA VAL A 126 -11.82 12.22 9.20
C VAL A 126 -10.37 11.79 8.95
N GLY A 127 -10.00 11.68 7.68
CA GLY A 127 -8.63 11.46 7.23
C GLY A 127 -8.05 12.72 6.59
N TYR A 128 -6.73 12.81 6.56
CA TYR A 128 -6.00 13.96 6.03
C TYR A 128 -5.00 13.49 4.97
N ILE A 129 -4.85 14.27 3.90
CA ILE A 129 -3.83 14.07 2.88
C ILE A 129 -3.05 15.37 2.82
N LEU A 130 -1.80 15.30 3.24
CA LEU A 130 -0.98 16.48 3.50
C LEU A 130 0.14 16.57 2.47
N GLU A 131 0.28 17.75 1.88
CA GLU A 131 1.50 18.15 1.19
C GLU A 131 2.35 18.90 2.22
N VAL A 132 3.56 18.39 2.49
CA VAL A 132 4.42 18.90 3.55
C VAL A 132 5.86 18.98 3.09
N ASP A 133 6.55 20.01 3.55
CA ASP A 133 8.00 20.06 3.52
C ASP A 133 8.55 19.28 4.72
N ILE A 134 9.50 18.37 4.47
CA ILE A 134 10.10 17.52 5.50
C ILE A 134 11.60 17.79 5.55
N ASP A 135 12.08 18.21 6.71
CA ASP A 135 13.49 18.25 7.02
C ASP A 135 13.93 16.94 7.66
N TYR A 136 14.94 16.31 7.08
CA TYR A 136 15.50 15.07 7.59
C TYR A 136 16.88 15.31 8.22
N PRO A 137 17.02 15.21 9.56
CA PRO A 137 18.23 15.66 10.25
C PRO A 137 19.51 14.95 9.80
N GLU A 138 20.55 15.73 9.47
CA GLU A 138 21.83 15.20 8.96
C GLU A 138 22.48 14.17 9.88
N TYR A 139 22.39 14.34 11.20
CA TYR A 139 22.98 13.41 12.16
C TYR A 139 22.35 11.99 12.11
N LEU A 140 21.17 11.84 11.48
CA LEU A 140 20.53 10.54 11.25
C LEU A 140 20.95 9.87 9.95
N HIS A 141 21.56 10.61 9.01
CA HIS A 141 21.85 10.11 7.67
C HIS A 141 22.79 8.91 7.73
N GLU A 142 23.91 9.00 8.45
CA GLU A 142 24.88 7.91 8.56
C GLU A 142 24.26 6.67 9.23
N LYS A 143 23.47 6.86 10.28
CA LYS A 143 22.80 5.77 11.01
C LYS A 143 21.74 5.07 10.16
N HIS A 144 21.03 5.80 9.32
CA HIS A 144 19.94 5.26 8.49
C HIS A 144 20.38 4.95 7.06
N ASN A 145 21.67 5.09 6.73
CA ASN A 145 22.26 4.81 5.41
C ASN A 145 22.22 3.32 5.02
N ASP A 146 21.83 2.44 5.95
CA ASP A 146 21.58 1.02 5.69
C ASP A 146 20.11 0.74 5.26
N PHE A 147 19.29 1.79 5.11
CA PHE A 147 18.02 1.80 4.38
C PHE A 147 18.18 2.59 3.07
#